data_AF-A0A349DFK8-F1
#
_entry.id   AF-A0A349DFK8-F1
#
_cell.length_a   1.000
_cell.length_b   1.000
_cell.length_c   1.000
_cell.angle_alpha   90.00
_cell.angle_beta   90.00
_cell.angle_gamma   90.00
#
_symmetry.space_group_name_H-M   'P 1'
#
loop_
_entity.id
_entity.type
_entity.pdbx_description
1 polymer ?
#
loop_
_entity_poly.entity_id
_entity_poly.type
_entity_poly.pdbx_seq_one_letter_code
_entity_poly.pdbx_strand_id
1 'polypeptide(L)'
;MKYIHYLVITSIILCFCQCGGSSSSSSATSNDTASSETPKTNTGEQEDSDNQGEGSSSNSASPEQKIKNIMEEYFALYAQGNWEALASYYAPEITQFITLKNAKPTQVTASAKSFFKGKSNIRYTPDMTTCKITQAQMGWDVQVELDMEWDQQKTRVLLKMAFLNPGYKIVFYKEEKVLSKQKRGEMSLEELFKSIPQYEQLTKQGNLKVDAADPRVLRYSFTAKSSTAEVHAKLLNLSNRKVFVMVHTFGGPSSGTEGNMRFSGNVFVRFFEKTPQGWQKPTLLPEVAQKEINGLFKKEDVSSLALPQVRFRSNDFTIVQGSQKMNIAWDNGTYRIVSKEE
;
A
#
# COMPACT_ATOMS: atom_id res chain seq x y z
N MET A 1 9.46 14.23 35.22
CA MET A 1 8.80 13.90 33.94
C MET A 1 9.05 12.46 33.42
N LYS A 2 9.39 11.47 34.27
CA LYS A 2 9.53 10.06 33.85
C LYS A 2 8.36 9.14 34.26
N TYR A 3 7.44 9.64 35.09
CA TYR A 3 6.30 8.88 35.62
C TYR A 3 5.02 8.99 34.78
N ILE A 4 4.93 9.99 33.89
CA ILE A 4 3.75 10.19 33.03
C ILE A 4 3.71 9.18 31.88
N HIS A 5 4.86 8.66 31.42
CA HIS A 5 4.90 7.64 30.36
C HIS A 5 4.52 6.24 30.85
N TYR A 6 4.73 5.92 32.13
CA TYR A 6 4.33 4.62 32.68
C TYR A 6 2.80 4.50 32.86
N LEU A 7 2.12 5.62 33.09
CA LEU A 7 0.67 5.68 33.36
C LEU A 7 -0.18 5.56 32.08
N VAL A 8 0.37 5.92 30.91
CA VAL A 8 -0.30 5.78 29.61
C VAL A 8 -0.14 4.37 29.03
N ILE A 9 0.93 3.64 29.39
CA ILE A 9 1.18 2.28 28.89
C ILE A 9 0.37 1.23 29.68
N THR A 10 0.07 1.48 30.96
CA THR A 10 -0.76 0.56 31.78
C THR A 10 -2.26 0.67 31.51
N SER A 11 -2.74 1.77 30.94
CA SER A 11 -4.17 1.99 30.66
C SER A 11 -4.68 1.31 29.38
N ILE A 12 -3.78 0.81 28.52
CA ILE A 12 -4.15 0.08 27.28
C ILE A 12 -4.33 -1.42 27.52
N ILE A 13 -3.87 -1.96 28.66
CA ILE A 13 -3.87 -3.42 28.94
C ILE A 13 -5.14 -3.89 29.70
N LEU A 14 -6.03 -2.98 30.13
CA LEU A 14 -7.21 -3.33 30.95
C LEU A 14 -8.57 -3.36 30.23
N CYS A 15 -8.63 -3.27 28.89
CA CYS A 15 -9.89 -3.21 28.14
C CYS A 15 -10.31 -4.51 27.40
N PHE A 16 -9.85 -5.69 27.81
CA PHE A 16 -10.24 -6.96 27.14
C PHE A 16 -10.74 -8.08 28.06
N CYS A 17 -11.36 -7.76 29.20
CA CYS A 17 -12.09 -8.75 30.01
C CYS A 17 -13.37 -8.15 30.63
N GLN A 18 -14.48 -8.09 29.89
CA GLN A 18 -15.85 -8.25 30.43
C GLN A 18 -16.92 -8.14 29.34
N CYS A 19 -17.56 -9.29 29.05
CA CYS A 19 -18.97 -9.52 28.70
C CYS A 19 -19.03 -11.02 28.38
N GLY A 20 -19.51 -11.91 29.25
CA GLY A 20 -20.76 -11.80 30.01
C GLY A 20 -21.84 -12.47 29.18
N GLY A 21 -22.06 -13.76 29.44
CA GLY A 21 -23.03 -14.57 28.72
C GLY A 21 -24.47 -14.25 29.08
N SER A 22 -25.37 -14.61 28.19
CA SER A 22 -26.78 -14.88 28.51
C SER A 22 -27.28 -15.99 27.61
N SER A 23 -27.63 -17.09 28.27
CA SER A 23 -28.36 -18.26 27.81
C SER A 23 -29.76 -17.91 27.29
N SER A 24 -30.16 -18.49 26.16
CA SER A 24 -31.56 -18.81 25.89
C SER A 24 -31.65 -20.09 25.06
N SER A 25 -32.09 -21.13 25.74
CA SER A 25 -32.55 -22.41 25.24
C SER A 25 -33.84 -22.28 24.42
N SER A 26 -33.92 -22.95 23.27
CA SER A 26 -35.17 -23.55 22.80
C SER A 26 -34.87 -24.78 21.95
N SER A 27 -35.59 -25.82 22.31
CA SER A 27 -35.50 -27.24 21.99
C SER A 27 -36.10 -27.66 20.64
N ALA A 28 -35.69 -28.88 20.23
CA ALA A 28 -36.35 -29.82 19.31
C ALA A 28 -36.37 -29.42 17.82
N THR A 29 -35.99 -30.29 16.87
CA THR A 29 -36.51 -31.65 16.72
C THR A 29 -35.50 -32.53 15.98
N SER A 30 -35.38 -33.75 16.52
CA SER A 30 -34.72 -34.95 16.01
C SER A 30 -35.24 -35.41 14.65
N ASN A 31 -34.35 -35.99 13.83
CA ASN A 31 -34.60 -37.27 13.17
C ASN A 31 -33.27 -37.93 12.78
N ASP A 32 -32.95 -39.00 13.51
CA ASP A 32 -32.06 -40.07 13.12
C ASP A 32 -32.58 -40.74 11.85
N THR A 33 -31.69 -41.15 10.96
CA THR A 33 -31.72 -42.50 10.36
C THR A 33 -30.31 -42.82 9.87
N ALA A 34 -29.66 -43.73 10.61
CA ALA A 34 -28.51 -44.48 10.14
C ALA A 34 -28.95 -45.50 9.08
N SER A 35 -28.10 -45.76 8.10
CA SER A 35 -27.92 -47.11 7.53
C SER A 35 -26.52 -47.24 6.94
N SER A 36 -25.76 -48.15 7.53
CA SER A 36 -24.59 -48.80 6.95
C SER A 36 -24.93 -49.48 5.63
N GLU A 37 -23.98 -49.54 4.71
CA GLU A 37 -23.64 -50.76 3.96
C GLU A 37 -22.37 -50.55 3.10
N THR A 38 -21.29 -51.18 3.53
CA THR A 38 -20.22 -51.75 2.67
C THR A 38 -20.36 -53.27 2.88
N PRO A 39 -20.01 -54.20 1.94
CA PRO A 39 -19.01 -54.08 0.88
C PRO A 39 -19.33 -54.83 -0.44
N LYS A 40 -18.47 -54.69 -1.47
CA LYS A 40 -18.12 -55.81 -2.36
C LYS A 40 -16.80 -55.61 -3.09
N THR A 41 -15.85 -56.43 -2.66
CA THR A 41 -14.62 -56.88 -3.33
C THR A 41 -14.91 -57.40 -4.74
N ASN A 42 -14.04 -57.09 -5.70
CA ASN A 42 -13.75 -58.01 -6.81
C ASN A 42 -12.27 -57.92 -7.16
N THR A 43 -11.67 -59.10 -7.17
CA THR A 43 -10.29 -59.46 -7.50
C THR A 43 -10.27 -60.01 -8.93
N GLY A 44 -9.17 -59.78 -9.66
CA GLY A 44 -8.87 -60.39 -10.97
C GLY A 44 -7.78 -59.56 -11.66
N GLU A 45 -6.50 -59.85 -11.40
CA GLU A 45 -5.62 -60.70 -12.23
C GLU A 45 -5.05 -59.96 -13.46
N GLN A 46 -3.89 -59.31 -13.23
CA GLN A 46 -2.60 -59.51 -13.88
C GLN A 46 -2.55 -59.91 -15.38
N GLU A 47 -1.98 -59.03 -16.21
CA GLU A 47 -1.07 -59.42 -17.30
C GLU A 47 0.12 -58.47 -17.36
N ASP A 48 1.31 -59.09 -17.39
CA ASP A 48 2.63 -58.50 -17.63
C ASP A 48 2.73 -57.91 -19.04
N SER A 49 3.37 -56.75 -19.15
CA SER A 49 4.20 -56.47 -20.32
C SER A 49 5.33 -55.54 -19.92
N ASP A 50 6.52 -56.13 -19.80
CA ASP A 50 7.80 -55.47 -19.92
C ASP A 50 7.83 -54.61 -21.20
N ASN A 51 8.17 -53.32 -21.08
CA ASN A 51 9.32 -52.80 -21.83
C ASN A 51 9.79 -51.44 -21.30
N GLN A 52 11.03 -51.49 -20.81
CA GLN A 52 12.13 -50.54 -21.00
C GLN A 52 11.82 -49.08 -21.36
N GLY A 53 12.35 -48.22 -20.47
CA GLY A 53 13.18 -47.11 -20.93
C GLY A 53 12.47 -45.77 -20.96
N GLU A 54 12.59 -45.03 -19.87
CA GLU A 54 13.25 -43.72 -19.92
C GLU A 54 13.55 -43.29 -18.48
N GLY A 55 14.84 -43.03 -18.23
CA GLY A 55 15.34 -42.59 -16.95
C GLY A 55 14.57 -41.37 -16.47
N SER A 56 13.76 -41.55 -15.43
CA SER A 56 13.22 -40.45 -14.66
C SER A 56 14.41 -39.78 -13.98
N SER A 57 14.98 -38.79 -14.66
CA SER A 57 15.92 -37.84 -14.10
C SER A 57 15.18 -37.13 -12.99
N SER A 58 15.25 -37.68 -11.77
CA SER A 58 14.82 -37.00 -10.57
C SER A 58 15.73 -35.78 -10.43
N ASN A 59 15.31 -34.68 -11.03
CA ASN A 59 15.87 -33.35 -10.80
C ASN A 59 15.58 -33.03 -9.33
N SER A 60 16.44 -33.56 -8.44
CA SER A 60 16.39 -33.22 -7.04
C SER A 60 16.75 -31.75 -6.95
N ALA A 61 15.71 -30.91 -6.84
CA ALA A 61 15.89 -29.47 -6.72
C ALA A 61 16.87 -29.18 -5.58
N SER A 62 17.80 -28.24 -5.83
CA SER A 62 18.77 -27.82 -4.80
C SER A 62 18.02 -27.37 -3.53
N PRO A 63 18.63 -27.48 -2.34
CA PRO A 63 18.03 -26.99 -1.10
C PRO A 63 17.53 -25.54 -1.21
N GLU A 64 18.27 -24.68 -1.91
CA GLU A 64 17.91 -23.28 -2.14
C GLU A 64 16.64 -23.15 -2.98
N GLN A 65 16.51 -23.94 -4.06
CA GLN A 65 15.31 -23.92 -4.89
C GLN A 65 14.10 -24.42 -4.12
N LYS A 66 14.27 -25.46 -3.29
CA LYS A 66 13.20 -25.95 -2.41
C LYS A 66 12.73 -24.88 -1.43
N ILE A 67 13.65 -24.14 -0.81
CA ILE A 67 13.34 -23.05 0.10
C ILE A 67 12.59 -21.92 -0.63
N LYS A 68 13.02 -21.54 -1.83
CA LYS A 68 12.31 -20.53 -2.64
C LYS A 68 10.89 -20.94 -2.96
N ASN A 69 10.67 -22.18 -3.41
CA ASN A 69 9.35 -22.71 -3.69
C ASN A 69 8.46 -22.69 -2.43
N ILE A 70 9.00 -23.12 -1.29
CA ILE A 70 8.30 -23.08 0.01
C ILE A 70 7.89 -21.65 0.36
N MET A 71 8.75 -20.66 0.16
CA MET A 71 8.43 -19.27 0.45
C MET A 71 7.32 -18.75 -0.45
N GLU A 72 7.36 -19.04 -1.75
CA GLU A 72 6.32 -18.63 -2.70
C GLU A 72 4.95 -19.21 -2.32
N GLU A 73 4.90 -20.51 -2.04
CA GLU A 73 3.67 -21.17 -1.58
C GLU A 73 3.18 -20.62 -0.24
N TYR A 74 4.10 -20.47 0.74
CA TYR A 74 3.79 -19.94 2.06
C TYR A 74 3.16 -18.54 1.97
N PHE A 75 3.71 -17.62 1.16
CA PHE A 75 3.13 -16.29 1.00
C PHE A 75 1.85 -16.27 0.16
N ALA A 76 1.68 -17.19 -0.78
CA ALA A 76 0.42 -17.34 -1.50
C ALA A 76 -0.76 -17.68 -0.56
N LEU A 77 -0.52 -18.45 0.50
CA LEU A 77 -1.54 -18.80 1.49
C LEU A 77 -2.07 -17.60 2.29
N TYR A 78 -1.25 -16.56 2.51
CA TYR A 78 -1.72 -15.31 3.13
C TYR A 78 -2.78 -14.62 2.27
N ALA A 79 -2.58 -14.57 0.95
CA ALA A 79 -3.53 -13.97 0.02
C ALA A 79 -4.85 -14.77 -0.05
N GLN A 80 -4.79 -16.08 0.20
CA GLN A 80 -5.96 -16.96 0.23
C GLN A 80 -6.68 -16.95 1.60
N GLY A 81 -6.08 -16.37 2.63
CA GLY A 81 -6.58 -16.47 4.01
C GLY A 81 -6.59 -17.90 4.55
N ASN A 82 -5.76 -18.80 4.00
CA ASN A 82 -5.72 -20.21 4.37
C ASN A 82 -4.76 -20.42 5.57
N TRP A 83 -5.21 -19.99 6.74
CA TRP A 83 -4.42 -20.01 7.97
C TRP A 83 -4.08 -21.42 8.46
N GLU A 84 -4.91 -22.41 8.13
CA GLU A 84 -4.68 -23.81 8.53
C GLU A 84 -3.56 -24.43 7.71
N ALA A 85 -3.52 -24.19 6.39
CA ALA A 85 -2.43 -24.66 5.55
C ALA A 85 -1.07 -24.04 5.94
N LEU A 86 -1.07 -22.78 6.41
CA LEU A 86 0.15 -22.12 6.92
C LEU A 86 0.78 -22.89 8.08
N ALA A 87 -0.02 -23.53 8.94
CA ALA A 87 0.49 -24.32 10.07
C ALA A 87 1.46 -25.42 9.63
N SER A 88 1.23 -25.99 8.44
CA SER A 88 2.04 -27.09 7.90
C SER A 88 3.47 -26.67 7.54
N TYR A 89 3.76 -25.38 7.35
CA TYR A 89 5.10 -24.89 7.02
C TYR A 89 5.98 -24.66 8.24
N TYR A 90 5.41 -24.62 9.44
CA TYR A 90 6.18 -24.37 10.66
C TYR A 90 6.76 -25.64 11.26
N ALA A 91 7.86 -25.47 12.00
CA ALA A 91 8.39 -26.49 12.87
C ALA A 91 7.43 -26.70 14.08
N PRO A 92 7.45 -27.88 14.74
CA PRO A 92 6.63 -28.12 15.94
C PRO A 92 6.85 -27.07 17.04
N GLU A 93 8.08 -26.54 17.12
CA GLU A 93 8.48 -25.44 17.99
C GLU A 93 9.17 -24.35 17.16
N ILE A 94 8.71 -23.11 17.32
CA ILE A 94 9.17 -21.95 16.58
C ILE A 94 9.87 -21.02 17.57
N THR A 95 11.19 -20.91 17.47
CA THR A 95 12.01 -20.09 18.38
C THR A 95 11.52 -18.65 18.44
N GLN A 96 11.17 -18.08 17.28
CA GLN A 96 10.59 -16.75 17.19
C GLN A 96 9.70 -16.59 15.96
N PHE A 97 8.52 -16.01 16.16
CA PHE A 97 7.65 -15.50 15.11
C PHE A 97 7.25 -14.06 15.41
N ILE A 98 7.83 -13.10 14.67
CA ILE A 98 7.69 -11.66 14.92
C ILE A 98 8.10 -11.33 16.36
N THR A 99 7.14 -11.09 17.26
CA THR A 99 7.35 -10.82 18.70
C THR A 99 7.10 -12.04 19.59
N LEU A 100 6.47 -13.09 19.07
CA LEU A 100 6.19 -14.33 19.81
C LEU A 100 7.47 -15.17 19.90
N LYS A 101 7.82 -15.65 21.09
CA LYS A 101 8.98 -16.52 21.32
C LYS A 101 8.50 -17.91 21.72
N ASN A 102 9.22 -18.95 21.29
CA ASN A 102 8.94 -20.36 21.60
C ASN A 102 7.47 -20.71 21.32
N ALA A 103 6.99 -20.31 20.14
CA ALA A 103 5.60 -20.45 19.75
C ALA A 103 5.32 -21.82 19.12
N LYS A 104 4.10 -22.30 19.28
CA LYS A 104 3.56 -23.43 18.51
C LYS A 104 2.90 -22.93 17.22
N PRO A 105 2.83 -23.76 16.16
CA PRO A 105 2.17 -23.40 14.90
C PRO A 105 0.76 -22.83 15.07
N THR A 106 -0.04 -23.40 15.99
CA THR A 106 -1.40 -22.94 16.29
C THR A 106 -1.46 -21.53 16.88
N GLN A 107 -0.47 -21.12 17.67
CA GLN A 107 -0.38 -19.76 18.21
C GLN A 107 -0.03 -18.75 17.12
N VAL A 108 0.86 -19.14 16.22
CA VAL A 108 1.26 -18.30 15.07
C VAL A 108 0.09 -18.08 14.12
N THR A 109 -0.61 -19.14 13.73
CA THR A 109 -1.76 -19.02 12.81
C THR A 109 -2.93 -18.28 13.45
N ALA A 110 -3.17 -18.45 14.76
CA ALA A 110 -4.15 -17.64 15.49
C ALA A 110 -3.77 -16.15 15.52
N SER A 111 -2.49 -15.83 15.73
CA SER A 111 -2.01 -14.44 15.68
C SER A 111 -2.19 -13.82 14.30
N ALA A 112 -1.82 -14.54 13.23
CA ALA A 112 -2.01 -14.07 11.85
C ALA A 112 -3.50 -13.85 11.53
N LYS A 113 -4.35 -14.83 11.84
CA LYS A 113 -5.81 -14.73 11.64
C LYS A 113 -6.42 -13.56 12.40
N SER A 114 -5.97 -13.30 13.64
CA SER A 114 -6.43 -12.17 14.43
C SER A 114 -5.96 -10.84 13.85
N PHE A 115 -4.69 -10.74 13.43
CA PHE A 115 -4.15 -9.52 12.82
C PHE A 115 -4.91 -9.18 11.53
N PHE A 116 -5.24 -10.16 10.71
CA PHE A 116 -5.93 -9.96 9.43
C PHE A 116 -7.45 -9.96 9.50
N LYS A 117 -8.04 -10.09 10.70
CA LYS A 117 -9.50 -10.05 10.86
C LYS A 117 -10.06 -8.72 10.36
N GLY A 118 -10.99 -8.81 9.41
CA GLY A 118 -11.64 -7.64 8.79
C GLY A 118 -10.78 -6.88 7.78
N LYS A 119 -9.57 -7.37 7.49
CA LYS A 119 -8.69 -6.79 6.46
C LYS A 119 -8.94 -7.47 5.11
N SER A 120 -8.73 -6.72 4.04
CA SER A 120 -8.96 -7.14 2.66
C SER A 120 -7.70 -6.95 1.81
N ASN A 121 -7.66 -7.59 0.64
CA ASN A 121 -6.56 -7.46 -0.34
C ASN A 121 -5.17 -7.78 0.24
N ILE A 122 -5.08 -8.79 1.11
CA ILE A 122 -3.84 -9.20 1.76
C ILE A 122 -2.88 -9.74 0.70
N ARG A 123 -1.67 -9.18 0.60
CA ARG A 123 -0.62 -9.67 -0.30
C ARG A 123 0.74 -9.60 0.37
N TYR A 124 1.50 -10.66 0.18
CA TYR A 124 2.89 -10.76 0.60
C TYR A 124 3.69 -11.08 -0.65
N THR A 125 4.62 -10.20 -1.03
CA THR A 125 5.40 -10.33 -2.27
C THR A 125 6.89 -10.30 -1.94
N PRO A 126 7.53 -11.47 -1.78
CA PRO A 126 8.97 -11.54 -1.57
C PRO A 126 9.73 -11.10 -2.83
N ASP A 127 10.76 -10.27 -2.66
CA ASP A 127 11.67 -9.86 -3.73
C ASP A 127 12.80 -10.89 -3.86
N MET A 128 12.57 -11.91 -4.70
CA MET A 128 13.51 -13.01 -4.89
C MET A 128 14.87 -12.59 -5.45
N THR A 129 15.00 -11.38 -6.00
CA THR A 129 16.29 -10.83 -6.42
C THR A 129 17.17 -10.40 -5.25
N THR A 130 16.55 -10.10 -4.11
CA THR A 130 17.22 -9.74 -2.84
C THR A 130 17.42 -10.93 -1.92
N CYS A 131 16.85 -12.09 -2.26
CA CYS A 131 16.84 -13.28 -1.43
C CYS A 131 18.26 -13.88 -1.30
N LYS A 132 18.75 -13.92 -0.06
CA LYS A 132 20.02 -14.55 0.33
C LYS A 132 19.70 -15.78 1.17
N ILE A 133 20.17 -16.93 0.73
CA ILE A 133 20.02 -18.21 1.44
C ILE A 133 21.42 -18.68 1.82
N THR A 134 21.63 -18.95 3.10
CA THR A 134 22.93 -19.37 3.64
C THR A 134 22.76 -20.60 4.53
N GLN A 135 23.65 -21.56 4.39
CA GLN A 135 23.65 -22.74 5.25
C GLN A 135 24.00 -22.35 6.69
N ALA A 136 23.26 -22.90 7.65
CA ALA A 136 23.44 -22.72 9.08
C ALA A 136 23.58 -24.08 9.78
N GLN A 137 23.97 -24.07 11.05
CA GLN A 137 24.28 -25.29 11.82
C GLN A 137 23.12 -26.31 11.85
N MET A 138 21.88 -25.84 11.92
CA MET A 138 20.68 -26.69 12.00
C MET A 138 19.76 -26.60 10.77
N GLY A 139 20.26 -26.03 9.67
CA GLY A 139 19.51 -25.91 8.43
C GLY A 139 19.93 -24.70 7.61
N TRP A 140 19.01 -23.76 7.38
CA TRP A 140 19.22 -22.67 6.42
C TRP A 140 18.67 -21.35 6.95
N ASP A 141 19.48 -20.31 6.87
CA ASP A 141 19.05 -18.93 7.12
C ASP A 141 18.69 -18.25 5.81
N VAL A 142 17.64 -17.45 5.84
CA VAL A 142 17.14 -16.69 4.70
C VAL A 142 16.96 -15.23 5.07
N GLN A 143 17.39 -14.33 4.19
CA GLN A 143 17.09 -12.91 4.25
C GLN A 143 16.50 -12.47 2.91
N VAL A 144 15.34 -11.81 2.93
CA VAL A 144 14.66 -11.33 1.72
C VAL A 144 13.91 -10.05 2.02
N GLU A 145 13.87 -9.11 1.07
CA GLU A 145 12.96 -7.97 1.17
C GLU A 145 11.55 -8.41 0.81
N LEU A 146 10.56 -7.99 1.59
CA LEU A 146 9.17 -8.41 1.48
C LEU A 146 8.26 -7.18 1.43
N ASP A 147 7.46 -7.08 0.38
CA ASP A 147 6.37 -6.11 0.32
C ASP A 147 5.11 -6.74 0.94
N MET A 148 4.46 -5.99 1.83
CA MET A 148 3.20 -6.38 2.46
C MET A 148 2.13 -5.34 2.15
N GLU A 149 0.95 -5.80 1.73
CA GLU A 149 -0.20 -4.96 1.38
C GLU A 149 -1.47 -5.50 2.04
N TRP A 150 -2.29 -4.60 2.60
CA TRP A 150 -3.66 -4.88 3.07
C TRP A 150 -4.44 -3.56 3.15
N ASP A 151 -5.74 -3.54 2.86
CA ASP A 151 -6.59 -2.34 2.97
C ASP A 151 -5.95 -1.05 2.41
N GLN A 152 -5.23 -1.14 1.28
CA GLN A 152 -4.46 -0.06 0.64
C GLN A 152 -3.22 0.44 1.41
N GLN A 153 -2.94 -0.08 2.60
CA GLN A 153 -1.68 0.07 3.29
C GLN A 153 -0.60 -0.74 2.57
N LYS A 154 0.58 -0.15 2.44
CA LYS A 154 1.77 -0.81 1.88
C LYS A 154 2.95 -0.57 2.78
N THR A 155 3.71 -1.62 3.06
CA THR A 155 4.97 -1.53 3.78
C THR A 155 5.97 -2.50 3.18
N ARG A 156 7.26 -2.19 3.35
CA ARG A 156 8.37 -3.04 2.94
C ARG A 156 9.23 -3.36 4.16
N VAL A 157 9.50 -4.63 4.38
CA VAL A 157 10.29 -5.14 5.51
C VAL A 157 11.44 -6.00 5.01
N LEU A 158 12.53 -6.05 5.78
CA LEU A 158 13.54 -7.09 5.63
C LEU A 158 13.05 -8.28 6.43
N LEU A 159 12.72 -9.36 5.76
CA LEU A 159 12.32 -10.60 6.39
C LEU A 159 13.55 -11.48 6.61
N LYS A 160 13.71 -11.95 7.84
CA LYS A 160 14.67 -12.98 8.23
C LYS A 160 13.93 -14.26 8.61
N MET A 161 14.29 -15.38 8.01
CA MET A 161 13.72 -16.69 8.31
C MET A 161 14.83 -17.71 8.56
N ALA A 162 14.51 -18.76 9.32
CA ALA A 162 15.36 -19.95 9.38
C ALA A 162 14.52 -21.21 9.18
N PHE A 163 15.09 -22.18 8.49
CA PHE A 163 14.48 -23.45 8.11
C PHE A 163 15.27 -24.61 8.71
N LEU A 164 14.58 -25.61 9.25
CA LEU A 164 15.19 -26.86 9.71
C LEU A 164 15.64 -27.74 8.55
N ASN A 165 16.70 -28.53 8.80
CA ASN A 165 17.11 -29.65 7.96
C ASN A 165 17.12 -30.95 8.78
N PRO A 166 16.42 -32.02 8.37
CA PRO A 166 15.55 -32.16 7.19
C PRO A 166 14.16 -31.53 7.37
N GLY A 167 13.42 -31.42 6.26
CA GLY A 167 11.99 -31.07 6.26
C GLY A 167 11.65 -29.61 5.95
N TYR A 168 12.65 -28.72 5.89
CA TYR A 168 12.50 -27.31 5.47
C TYR A 168 11.33 -26.60 6.18
N LYS A 169 11.18 -26.86 7.48
CA LYS A 169 10.15 -26.23 8.31
C LYS A 169 10.66 -24.94 8.93
N ILE A 170 9.83 -23.91 8.94
CA ILE A 170 10.15 -22.59 9.47
C ILE A 170 10.25 -22.67 11.00
N VAL A 171 11.43 -22.39 11.53
CA VAL A 171 11.71 -22.34 12.99
C VAL A 171 11.93 -20.91 13.49
N PHE A 172 12.22 -19.98 12.58
CA PHE A 172 12.41 -18.57 12.89
C PHE A 172 11.77 -17.70 11.81
N TYR A 173 11.09 -16.63 12.22
CA TYR A 173 10.50 -15.62 11.37
C TYR A 173 10.55 -14.26 12.07
N LYS A 174 11.21 -13.27 11.47
CA LYS A 174 11.32 -11.92 12.02
C LYS A 174 11.32 -10.86 10.92
N GLU A 175 10.49 -9.84 11.09
CA GLU A 175 10.42 -8.67 10.24
C GLU A 175 11.26 -7.53 10.84
N GLU A 176 12.12 -6.92 10.03
CA GLU A 176 12.90 -5.74 10.40
C GLU A 176 12.58 -4.60 9.42
N LYS A 177 12.72 -3.35 9.89
CA LYS A 177 12.49 -2.18 9.05
C LYS A 177 13.56 -2.12 7.95
N VAL A 178 13.15 -2.00 6.68
CA VAL A 178 14.09 -1.67 5.60
C VAL A 178 14.54 -0.23 5.79
N LEU A 179 15.84 -0.03 6.01
CA LEU A 179 16.43 1.30 6.18
C LEU A 179 16.72 1.99 4.83
N SER A 180 16.77 1.25 3.72
CA SER A 180 16.92 1.82 2.38
C SER A 180 15.58 2.37 1.86
N LYS A 181 15.59 3.67 1.58
CA LYS A 181 14.53 4.37 0.85
C LYS A 181 14.57 3.91 -0.61
N GLN A 182 13.39 3.60 -1.17
CA GLN A 182 13.14 3.37 -2.59
C GLN A 182 13.62 1.99 -3.09
N LYS A 183 12.70 1.19 -3.65
CA LYS A 183 13.07 -0.03 -4.40
C LYS A 183 14.07 0.35 -5.48
N ARG A 184 15.05 -0.52 -5.73
CA ARG A 184 15.94 -0.39 -6.88
C ARG A 184 15.09 -0.31 -8.16
N GLY A 185 15.11 0.84 -8.84
CA GLY A 185 14.32 1.09 -10.05
C GLY A 185 12.96 1.77 -9.85
N GLU A 186 12.52 2.02 -8.62
CA GLU A 186 11.45 2.99 -8.39
C GLU A 186 12.01 4.40 -8.53
N MET A 187 11.25 5.31 -9.15
CA MET A 187 11.57 6.74 -9.21
C MET A 187 11.16 7.43 -7.91
N SER A 188 11.94 8.42 -7.48
CA SER A 188 11.59 9.33 -6.40
C SER A 188 10.37 10.17 -6.81
N LEU A 189 9.75 10.85 -5.85
CA LEU A 189 8.62 11.74 -6.15
C LEU A 189 9.02 12.84 -7.15
N GLU A 190 10.21 13.41 -6.96
CA GLU A 190 10.80 14.43 -7.83
C GLU A 190 11.15 13.87 -9.21
N GLU A 191 11.74 12.68 -9.28
CA GLU A 191 12.05 12.01 -10.55
C GLU A 191 10.76 11.70 -11.33
N LEU A 192 9.74 11.19 -10.64
CA LEU A 192 8.44 10.91 -11.23
C LEU A 192 7.80 12.21 -11.75
N PHE A 193 7.83 13.30 -10.97
CA PHE A 193 7.33 14.61 -11.41
C PHE A 193 8.09 15.14 -12.63
N LYS A 194 9.42 15.09 -12.61
CA LYS A 194 10.28 15.52 -13.72
C LYS A 194 10.06 14.70 -15.00
N SER A 195 9.56 13.46 -14.87
CA SER A 195 9.22 12.62 -16.02
C SER A 195 7.90 12.99 -16.71
N ILE A 196 7.05 13.84 -16.11
CA ILE A 196 5.87 14.40 -16.79
C ILE A 196 6.34 15.24 -17.98
N PRO A 197 5.68 15.26 -19.15
CA PRO A 197 6.12 16.10 -20.26
C PRO A 197 6.24 17.58 -19.84
N GLN A 198 7.35 18.24 -20.20
CA GLN A 198 7.66 19.59 -19.68
C GLN A 198 6.57 20.63 -19.97
N TYR A 199 5.90 20.53 -21.11
CA TYR A 199 4.79 21.41 -21.48
C TYR A 199 3.55 21.25 -20.58
N GLU A 200 3.43 20.11 -19.88
CA GLU A 200 2.36 19.84 -18.90
C GLU A 200 2.74 20.26 -17.49
N GLN A 201 4.04 20.23 -17.15
CA GLN A 201 4.51 20.71 -15.85
C GLN A 201 4.24 22.22 -15.69
N LEU A 202 4.24 22.97 -16.82
CA LEU A 202 4.11 24.43 -16.86
C LEU A 202 5.25 25.14 -16.10
N THR A 203 6.42 24.48 -16.04
CA THR A 203 7.58 24.87 -15.27
C THR A 203 8.76 25.26 -16.17
N LYS A 204 8.85 26.53 -16.57
CA LYS A 204 10.05 27.05 -17.23
C LYS A 204 10.99 27.58 -16.15
N GLN A 205 11.95 26.77 -15.68
CA GLN A 205 13.06 27.17 -14.78
C GLN A 205 12.66 27.67 -13.38
N GLY A 206 12.08 26.81 -12.55
CA GLY A 206 11.68 27.19 -11.17
C GLY A 206 12.16 26.20 -10.15
N ASN A 207 11.94 26.53 -8.88
CA ASN A 207 12.47 25.78 -7.76
C ASN A 207 11.46 24.72 -7.33
N LEU A 208 11.74 23.45 -7.69
CA LEU A 208 11.02 22.30 -7.15
C LEU A 208 11.51 22.01 -5.73
N LYS A 209 10.60 21.99 -4.77
CA LYS A 209 10.88 21.64 -3.37
C LYS A 209 9.85 20.64 -2.86
N VAL A 210 10.27 19.77 -1.96
CA VAL A 210 9.34 18.96 -1.16
C VAL A 210 8.69 19.88 -0.13
N ASP A 211 7.38 19.78 0.03
CA ASP A 211 6.67 20.54 1.05
C ASP A 211 7.11 20.09 2.46
N ALA A 212 7.45 21.05 3.30
CA ALA A 212 7.96 20.76 4.64
C ALA A 212 6.89 20.16 5.57
N ALA A 213 5.61 20.42 5.31
CA ALA A 213 4.48 19.92 6.09
C ALA A 213 3.95 18.57 5.61
N ASP A 214 4.10 18.24 4.32
CA ASP A 214 3.77 16.90 3.78
C ASP A 214 4.85 16.44 2.77
N PRO A 215 5.73 15.49 3.11
CA PRO A 215 6.81 15.04 2.23
C PRO A 215 6.33 14.31 0.97
N ARG A 216 5.02 14.08 0.82
CA ARG A 216 4.38 13.53 -0.38
C ARG A 216 3.89 14.60 -1.34
N VAL A 217 4.07 15.88 -0.98
CA VAL A 217 3.68 17.03 -1.79
C VAL A 217 4.94 17.70 -2.32
N LEU A 218 4.95 17.94 -3.62
CA LEU A 218 5.92 18.79 -4.28
C LEU A 218 5.32 20.17 -4.49
N ARG A 219 6.11 21.18 -4.18
CA ARG A 219 5.80 22.57 -4.44
C ARG A 219 6.79 23.09 -5.46
N TYR A 220 6.28 23.49 -6.61
CA TYR A 220 7.05 24.20 -7.61
C TYR A 220 6.59 25.65 -7.65
N SER A 221 7.56 26.57 -7.60
CA SER A 221 7.29 27.99 -7.71
C SER A 221 8.20 28.61 -8.77
N PHE A 222 7.61 29.48 -9.58
CA PHE A 222 8.28 30.32 -10.55
C PHE A 222 7.77 31.75 -10.38
N THR A 223 8.70 32.69 -10.24
CA THR A 223 8.39 34.12 -10.16
C THR A 223 9.28 34.84 -11.16
N ALA A 224 8.67 35.33 -12.23
CA ALA A 224 9.27 36.34 -13.09
C ALA A 224 8.80 37.72 -12.60
N LYS A 225 9.54 38.80 -12.94
CA LYS A 225 9.33 40.19 -12.46
C LYS A 225 7.87 40.63 -12.34
N SER A 226 6.99 40.11 -13.18
CA SER A 226 5.59 40.50 -13.22
C SER A 226 4.61 39.33 -13.13
N SER A 227 5.06 38.08 -13.27
CA SER A 227 4.20 36.89 -13.29
C SER A 227 4.65 35.83 -12.28
N THR A 228 3.67 35.25 -11.60
CA THR A 228 3.84 34.17 -10.64
C THR A 228 3.12 32.92 -11.12
N ALA A 229 3.82 31.80 -11.17
CA ALA A 229 3.24 30.49 -11.38
C ALA A 229 3.62 29.58 -10.22
N GLU A 230 2.63 28.88 -9.68
CA GLU A 230 2.82 27.95 -8.58
C GLU A 230 2.07 26.65 -8.86
N VAL A 231 2.74 25.53 -8.60
CA VAL A 231 2.16 24.20 -8.78
C VAL A 231 2.34 23.42 -7.49
N HIS A 232 1.22 22.99 -6.93
CA HIS A 232 1.19 22.02 -5.84
C HIS A 232 0.84 20.66 -6.41
N ALA A 233 1.78 19.72 -6.37
CA ALA A 233 1.61 18.38 -6.90
C ALA A 233 1.67 17.35 -5.77
N LYS A 234 0.70 16.44 -5.72
CA LYS A 234 0.70 15.31 -4.78
C LYS A 234 0.54 14.00 -5.52
N LEU A 235 1.39 13.03 -5.21
CA LEU A 235 1.18 11.66 -5.66
C LEU A 235 0.08 11.02 -4.80
N LEU A 236 -1.04 10.71 -5.44
CA LEU A 236 -2.19 10.04 -4.85
C LEU A 236 -1.95 8.54 -4.78
N ASN A 237 -2.46 7.91 -3.71
CA ASN A 237 -2.48 6.46 -3.59
C ASN A 237 -3.89 5.97 -3.93
N LEU A 238 -4.14 5.70 -5.23
CA LEU A 238 -5.44 5.26 -5.73
C LEU A 238 -5.35 3.85 -6.28
N SER A 239 -5.66 2.83 -5.48
CA SER A 239 -5.83 1.44 -5.95
C SER A 239 -4.72 0.95 -6.91
N ASN A 240 -3.45 1.13 -6.52
CA ASN A 240 -2.25 0.78 -7.31
C ASN A 240 -1.92 1.71 -8.51
N ARG A 241 -2.66 2.79 -8.69
CA ARG A 241 -2.40 3.79 -9.72
C ARG A 241 -1.46 4.87 -9.19
N LYS A 242 -0.49 5.27 -10.01
CA LYS A 242 0.40 6.40 -9.73
C LYS A 242 -0.17 7.65 -10.39
N VAL A 243 -1.02 8.36 -9.64
CA VAL A 243 -1.70 9.56 -10.13
C VAL A 243 -1.18 10.79 -9.41
N PHE A 244 -0.65 11.76 -10.14
CA PHE A 244 -0.46 13.11 -9.61
C PHE A 244 -1.76 13.90 -9.73
N VAL A 245 -2.17 14.53 -8.64
CA VAL A 245 -3.04 15.72 -8.70
C VAL A 245 -2.13 16.95 -8.67
N MET A 246 -2.36 17.86 -9.60
CA MET A 246 -1.60 19.09 -9.75
C MET A 246 -2.56 20.27 -9.71
N VAL A 247 -2.43 21.11 -8.68
CA VAL A 247 -3.15 22.37 -8.57
C VAL A 247 -2.21 23.46 -9.06
N HIS A 248 -2.52 24.00 -10.23
CA HIS A 248 -1.77 25.06 -10.85
C HIS A 248 -2.41 26.41 -10.55
N THR A 249 -1.58 27.36 -10.17
CA THR A 249 -1.93 28.77 -10.04
C THR A 249 -1.09 29.56 -11.02
N PHE A 250 -1.74 30.42 -11.78
CA PHE A 250 -1.07 31.40 -12.63
C PHE A 250 -1.57 32.78 -12.29
N GLY A 251 -0.65 33.73 -12.26
CA GLY A 251 -0.91 35.12 -11.95
C GLY A 251 0.05 36.01 -12.68
N GLY A 252 -0.39 37.18 -13.11
CA GLY A 252 0.47 38.16 -13.73
C GLY A 252 -0.25 39.46 -14.00
N PRO A 253 0.42 40.46 -14.59
CA PRO A 253 -0.19 41.73 -14.87
C PRO A 253 -1.16 41.55 -16.02
N SER A 254 -2.31 42.19 -15.92
CA SER A 254 -3.34 42.24 -16.95
C SER A 254 -3.37 43.58 -17.67
N SER A 255 -3.18 44.67 -16.94
CA SER A 255 -3.28 46.04 -17.45
C SER A 255 -2.56 47.04 -16.54
N GLY A 256 -2.51 48.31 -16.95
CA GLY A 256 -1.98 49.42 -16.15
C GLY A 256 -0.50 49.75 -16.38
N THR A 257 -0.05 50.85 -15.79
CA THR A 257 1.33 51.36 -15.83
C THR A 257 2.09 51.04 -14.54
N GLU A 258 3.40 51.25 -14.54
CA GLU A 258 4.23 51.18 -13.34
C GLU A 258 3.67 52.16 -12.28
N GLY A 259 3.12 51.62 -11.18
CA GLY A 259 2.40 52.37 -10.12
C GLY A 259 0.89 52.14 -10.02
N ASN A 260 0.23 51.65 -11.08
CA ASN A 260 -1.20 51.25 -11.07
C ASN A 260 -1.41 49.94 -11.83
N MET A 261 -0.46 49.02 -11.68
CA MET A 261 -0.48 47.72 -12.34
C MET A 261 -1.64 46.89 -11.80
N ARG A 262 -2.43 46.33 -12.72
CA ARG A 262 -3.53 45.42 -12.43
C ARG A 262 -3.08 44.01 -12.72
N PHE A 263 -3.65 43.06 -11.97
CA PHE A 263 -3.28 41.66 -12.05
C PHE A 263 -4.50 40.81 -12.34
N SER A 264 -4.26 39.76 -13.13
CA SER A 264 -5.22 38.67 -13.31
C SER A 264 -4.56 37.35 -12.92
N GLY A 265 -5.39 36.43 -12.44
CA GLY A 265 -4.92 35.12 -12.03
C GLY A 265 -6.01 34.07 -12.12
N ASN A 266 -5.59 32.82 -12.17
CA ASN A 266 -6.49 31.70 -12.30
C ASN A 266 -5.91 30.43 -11.67
N VAL A 267 -6.81 29.51 -11.29
CA VAL A 267 -6.50 28.22 -10.69
C VAL A 267 -7.08 27.11 -11.55
N PHE A 268 -6.27 26.07 -11.78
CA PHE A 268 -6.66 24.88 -12.53
C PHE A 268 -6.19 23.63 -11.80
N VAL A 269 -7.02 22.58 -11.79
CA VAL A 269 -6.64 21.26 -11.28
C VAL A 269 -6.48 20.31 -12.45
N ARG A 270 -5.35 19.59 -12.49
CA ARG A 270 -5.05 18.56 -13.49
C ARG A 270 -4.66 17.25 -12.81
N PHE A 271 -4.91 16.16 -13.51
CA PHE A 271 -4.51 14.82 -13.09
C PHE A 271 -3.59 14.22 -14.14
N PHE A 272 -2.53 13.56 -13.69
CA PHE A 272 -1.59 12.85 -14.53
C PHE A 272 -1.36 11.46 -13.99
N GLU A 273 -1.63 10.44 -14.80
CA GLU A 273 -1.44 9.04 -14.42
C GLU A 273 -0.26 8.45 -15.18
N LYS A 274 0.66 7.81 -14.43
CA LYS A 274 1.76 7.06 -15.03
C LYS A 274 1.31 5.64 -15.33
N THR A 275 1.23 5.32 -16.61
CA THR A 275 0.92 3.97 -17.14
C THR A 275 2.16 3.35 -17.82
N PRO A 276 2.16 2.04 -18.13
CA PRO A 276 3.20 1.43 -18.97
C PRO A 276 3.37 2.12 -20.33
N GLN A 277 2.28 2.65 -20.90
CA GLN A 277 2.26 3.34 -22.20
C GLN A 277 2.73 4.80 -22.12
N GLY A 278 2.99 5.33 -20.92
CA GLY A 278 3.39 6.72 -20.72
C GLY A 278 2.47 7.48 -19.77
N TRP A 279 2.51 8.81 -19.85
CA TRP A 279 1.66 9.70 -19.06
C TRP A 279 0.30 9.88 -19.74
N GLN A 280 -0.77 9.68 -18.98
CA GLN A 280 -2.14 9.92 -19.41
C GLN A 280 -2.80 10.99 -18.53
N LYS A 281 -3.85 11.63 -19.05
CA LYS A 281 -4.66 12.63 -18.32
C LYS A 281 -6.03 12.04 -17.99
N PRO A 282 -6.18 11.31 -16.87
CA PRO A 282 -7.47 10.75 -16.51
C PRO A 282 -8.45 11.88 -16.15
N THR A 283 -9.72 11.71 -16.53
CA THR A 283 -10.79 12.62 -16.09
C THR A 283 -11.27 12.19 -14.72
N LEU A 284 -10.56 12.62 -13.68
CA LEU A 284 -10.91 12.34 -12.28
C LEU A 284 -11.68 13.47 -11.62
N LEU A 285 -11.94 14.57 -12.31
CA LEU A 285 -12.74 15.68 -11.83
C LEU A 285 -13.70 16.07 -12.97
N PRO A 286 -15.02 16.12 -12.73
CA PRO A 286 -15.98 16.51 -13.76
C PRO A 286 -15.70 17.92 -14.29
N GLU A 287 -15.96 18.15 -15.59
CA GLU A 287 -15.74 19.45 -16.24
C GLU A 287 -16.49 20.59 -15.53
N VAL A 288 -17.70 20.31 -15.03
CA VAL A 288 -18.49 21.26 -14.25
C VAL A 288 -17.75 21.71 -12.98
N ALA A 289 -17.15 20.78 -12.24
CA ALA A 289 -16.36 21.10 -11.06
C ALA A 289 -15.07 21.84 -11.43
N GLN A 290 -14.45 21.52 -12.57
CA GLN A 290 -13.27 22.25 -13.04
C GLN A 290 -13.60 23.71 -13.40
N LYS A 291 -14.74 23.95 -14.05
CA LYS A 291 -15.27 25.31 -14.31
C LYS A 291 -15.59 26.06 -13.02
N GLU A 292 -16.16 25.39 -12.02
CA GLU A 292 -16.48 26.01 -10.74
C GLU A 292 -15.22 26.40 -9.94
N ILE A 293 -14.18 25.54 -9.90
CA ILE A 293 -12.87 25.89 -9.32
C ILE A 293 -12.29 27.11 -10.03
N ASN A 294 -12.29 27.09 -11.37
CA ASN A 294 -11.76 28.19 -12.17
C ASN A 294 -12.49 29.50 -11.85
N GLY A 295 -13.82 29.47 -11.87
CA GLY A 295 -14.67 30.63 -11.62
C GLY A 295 -14.48 31.23 -10.23
N LEU A 296 -14.42 30.39 -9.19
CA LEU A 296 -14.26 30.87 -7.81
C LEU A 296 -12.94 31.63 -7.62
N PHE A 297 -11.84 31.07 -8.13
CA PHE A 297 -10.48 31.61 -7.91
C PHE A 297 -9.97 32.49 -9.06
N LYS A 298 -10.81 32.78 -10.07
CA LYS A 298 -10.48 33.74 -11.12
C LYS A 298 -10.40 35.14 -10.52
N LYS A 299 -9.29 35.82 -10.78
CA LYS A 299 -9.11 37.24 -10.45
C LYS A 299 -8.86 38.00 -11.73
N GLU A 300 -9.57 39.10 -11.90
CA GLU A 300 -9.44 40.00 -13.04
C GLU A 300 -9.23 41.43 -12.55
N ASP A 301 -8.20 42.07 -13.07
CA ASP A 301 -7.86 43.47 -12.83
C ASP A 301 -7.82 43.92 -11.36
N VAL A 302 -7.29 43.04 -10.49
CA VAL A 302 -7.10 43.33 -9.06
C VAL A 302 -5.80 44.12 -8.82
N SER A 303 -5.75 44.92 -7.75
CA SER A 303 -4.55 45.69 -7.38
C SER A 303 -3.41 44.84 -6.81
N SER A 304 -3.72 43.63 -6.33
CA SER A 304 -2.75 42.67 -5.82
C SER A 304 -3.29 41.27 -5.97
N LEU A 305 -2.44 40.31 -6.31
CA LEU A 305 -2.81 38.90 -6.41
C LEU A 305 -2.26 38.11 -5.21
N ALA A 306 -3.13 37.71 -4.29
CA ALA A 306 -2.78 36.71 -3.30
C ALA A 306 -2.70 35.34 -3.98
N LEU A 307 -1.59 34.62 -3.81
CA LEU A 307 -1.49 33.24 -4.29
C LEU A 307 -2.39 32.33 -3.44
N PRO A 308 -3.16 31.43 -4.06
CA PRO A 308 -3.97 30.47 -3.35
C PRO A 308 -3.05 29.47 -2.64
N GLN A 309 -3.44 29.09 -1.43
CA GLN A 309 -2.80 28.02 -0.67
C GLN A 309 -3.51 26.70 -0.94
N VAL A 310 -2.74 25.65 -1.23
CA VAL A 310 -3.27 24.30 -1.42
C VAL A 310 -2.82 23.42 -0.27
N ARG A 311 -3.77 22.74 0.39
CA ARG A 311 -3.49 21.79 1.47
C ARG A 311 -4.08 20.43 1.12
N PHE A 312 -3.28 19.38 1.21
CA PHE A 312 -3.74 18.02 1.00
C PHE A 312 -3.99 17.31 2.33
N ARG A 313 -5.06 16.51 2.40
CA ARG A 313 -5.37 15.62 3.53
C ARG A 313 -5.80 14.27 2.99
N SER A 314 -4.96 13.24 3.18
CA SER A 314 -5.14 11.96 2.48
C SER A 314 -5.19 12.19 0.96
N ASN A 315 -6.25 11.75 0.27
CA ASN A 315 -6.50 12.01 -1.14
C ASN A 315 -7.28 13.31 -1.40
N ASP A 316 -7.80 13.96 -0.36
CA ASP A 316 -8.57 15.21 -0.48
C ASP A 316 -7.65 16.43 -0.51
N PHE A 317 -8.17 17.55 -0.99
CA PHE A 317 -7.46 18.82 -0.95
C PHE A 317 -8.37 20.03 -0.80
N THR A 318 -7.80 21.07 -0.22
CA THR A 318 -8.45 22.36 -0.01
C THR A 318 -7.64 23.44 -0.71
N ILE A 319 -8.32 24.32 -1.44
CA ILE A 319 -7.75 25.53 -2.04
C ILE A 319 -8.28 26.74 -1.26
N VAL A 320 -7.42 27.65 -0.84
CA VAL A 320 -7.79 28.87 -0.08
C VAL A 320 -7.14 30.10 -0.70
N GLN A 321 -7.92 31.14 -0.99
CA GLN A 321 -7.41 32.42 -1.53
C GLN A 321 -8.18 33.59 -0.93
N GLY A 322 -7.59 34.29 0.05
CA GLY A 322 -8.30 35.34 0.79
C GLY A 322 -9.44 34.76 1.62
N SER A 323 -10.67 35.29 1.46
CA SER A 323 -11.89 34.74 2.07
C SER A 323 -12.39 33.48 1.38
N GLN A 324 -11.98 33.25 0.13
CA GLN A 324 -12.50 32.16 -0.68
C GLN A 324 -11.83 30.85 -0.31
N LYS A 325 -12.63 29.80 -0.19
CA LYS A 325 -12.14 28.45 0.13
C LYS A 325 -12.99 27.40 -0.55
N MET A 326 -12.33 26.35 -1.06
CA MET A 326 -13.01 25.22 -1.67
C MET A 326 -12.40 23.91 -1.18
N ASN A 327 -13.25 23.00 -0.69
CA ASN A 327 -12.86 21.66 -0.29
C ASN A 327 -13.25 20.66 -1.37
N ILE A 328 -12.30 19.86 -1.82
CA ILE A 328 -12.46 18.90 -2.91
C ILE A 328 -12.06 17.53 -2.37
N ALA A 329 -12.98 16.57 -2.42
CA ALA A 329 -12.77 15.24 -1.85
C ALA A 329 -12.86 14.16 -2.92
N TRP A 330 -12.09 13.09 -2.68
CA TRP A 330 -12.17 11.86 -3.44
C TRP A 330 -13.40 11.06 -3.00
N ASP A 331 -14.26 10.72 -3.96
CA ASP A 331 -15.43 9.88 -3.74
C ASP A 331 -15.59 8.88 -4.89
N ASN A 332 -15.46 7.59 -4.56
CA ASN A 332 -15.74 6.46 -5.46
C ASN A 332 -15.20 6.60 -6.90
N GLY A 333 -13.91 6.89 -7.06
CA GLY A 333 -13.29 6.93 -8.40
C GLY A 333 -13.25 8.31 -9.06
N THR A 334 -13.85 9.32 -8.44
CA THR A 334 -13.85 10.70 -8.94
C THR A 334 -13.69 11.71 -7.80
N TYR A 335 -13.36 12.95 -8.14
CA TYR A 335 -13.34 14.08 -7.23
C TYR A 335 -14.62 14.89 -7.36
N ARG A 336 -15.09 15.42 -6.23
CA ARG A 336 -16.20 16.37 -6.19
C ARG A 336 -15.91 17.54 -5.24
N ILE A 337 -16.55 18.67 -5.52
CA ILE A 337 -16.57 19.80 -4.59
C ILE A 337 -17.49 19.43 -3.44
N VAL A 338 -16.98 19.49 -2.20
CA VAL A 338 -17.72 19.17 -0.98
C VAL A 338 -18.30 20.43 -0.34
N SER A 339 -17.57 21.54 -0.43
CA SER A 339 -18.02 22.84 0.07
C SER A 339 -17.23 23.96 -0.58
N LYS A 340 -17.86 25.14 -0.62
CA LYS A 340 -17.26 26.40 -1.03
C LYS A 340 -17.67 27.52 -0.07
N GLU A 341 -16.75 28.44 0.13
CA GLU A 341 -16.89 29.68 0.90
C GLU A 341 -16.42 30.82 -0.03
N GLU A 342 -17.19 31.90 -0.13
CA GLU A 342 -16.95 33.05 -1.02
C GLU A 342 -16.56 34.31 -0.23
#